data_AF-A0A7D8UNN4-F1
#
_entry.id   AF-A0A7D8UNN4-F1
#
_cell.length_a   1.000
_cell.length_b   1.000
_cell.length_c   1.000
_cell.angle_alpha   90.00
_cell.angle_beta   90.00
_cell.angle_gamma   90.00
#
_symmetry.space_group_name_H-M   'P 1'
#
loop_
_entity.id
_entity.type
_entity.pdbx_description
1 polymer ?
#
loop_
_entity_poly.entity_id
_entity_poly.type
_entity_poly.pdbx_seq_one_letter_code
_entity_poly.pdbx_strand_id
1 'polypeptide(L)'
;MPIIKPATLAPDAPQQHKQPSRKGKRAWRKNVDVTEIQEGLEEVREQIIKGGVIAEKDSSELFAVDTAGDVSIPKKYLKETKRLKADEIIAQRSAVPAVSVRKRPGDTTTNGVIQPKRQKTSYVSHKELTRLRNIADGRKNEAALVEVTEASFDPWDIQKDVEEAKQDPRFSFLEKSKKKTAPKSLKQRPISLAASGKDIPAVKKPEGGYSYNPMFADYEERLTTEGDKETEAEKKRLAAAEAERVKFEAASKSAAEAEAAEARADLSEWEEDSAWEGIESEAEDVRLNAKRPERKTQVQRNKIKRRKEEERKAKMASEIKKKNEQTAQVKKIAKALNAKEASRALALLEDDDDSSEGDDLELRRRKLGKISLPERDLELVLPDELQESLRLLKPEGNLLKDRYRNLLVRGKVESRRPISFSKKAKRKATEKWTHKDFMLH
;
A
#
# COMPACT_ATOMS: atom_id res chain seq x y z
N MET A 1 27.52 -29.11 -25.04
CA MET A 1 28.73 -29.81 -25.51
C MET A 1 29.61 -30.09 -24.31
N PRO A 2 29.99 -31.34 -24.03
CA PRO A 2 30.92 -31.62 -22.94
C PRO A 2 32.27 -31.01 -23.30
N ILE A 3 32.84 -30.22 -22.40
CA ILE A 3 34.18 -29.64 -22.54
C ILE A 3 35.16 -30.80 -22.35
N ILE A 4 35.79 -31.24 -23.44
CA ILE A 4 36.82 -32.28 -23.44
C ILE A 4 38.06 -31.65 -22.80
N LYS A 5 38.39 -32.08 -21.57
CA LYS A 5 39.66 -31.73 -20.92
C LYS A 5 40.82 -32.41 -21.66
N PRO A 6 41.98 -31.75 -21.82
CA PRO A 6 43.14 -32.36 -22.47
C PRO A 6 43.66 -33.55 -21.63
N ALA A 7 44.00 -34.66 -22.29
CA ALA A 7 44.58 -35.83 -21.64
C ALA A 7 46.04 -35.55 -21.26
N THR A 8 46.28 -35.17 -20.01
CA THR A 8 47.61 -34.89 -19.45
C THR A 8 48.01 -35.96 -18.43
N LEU A 9 47.85 -37.24 -18.77
CA LEU A 9 48.37 -38.33 -17.94
C LEU A 9 49.30 -39.17 -18.82
N ALA A 10 50.60 -39.05 -18.57
CA ALA A 10 51.56 -40.01 -19.08
C ALA A 10 51.19 -41.40 -18.54
N PRO A 11 51.32 -42.49 -19.34
CA PRO A 11 51.01 -43.82 -18.85
C PRO A 11 51.98 -44.19 -17.72
N ASP A 12 51.43 -44.51 -16.55
CA ASP A 12 52.22 -44.97 -15.41
C ASP A 12 52.99 -46.25 -15.75
N ALA A 13 54.20 -46.37 -15.19
CA ALA A 13 55.06 -47.52 -15.38
C ALA A 13 54.42 -48.80 -14.78
N PRO A 14 54.68 -50.01 -15.33
CA PRO A 14 54.09 -51.25 -14.83
C PRO A 14 54.54 -51.57 -13.39
N GLN A 15 53.59 -51.64 -12.46
CA GLN A 15 53.80 -51.93 -11.03
C GLN A 15 53.32 -53.35 -10.66
N GLN A 16 53.96 -54.00 -9.67
CA GLN A 16 53.65 -55.37 -9.23
C GLN A 16 53.58 -55.48 -7.70
N HIS A 17 52.56 -54.84 -7.12
CA HIS A 17 52.33 -54.73 -5.66
C HIS A 17 52.06 -56.05 -4.93
N LYS A 18 51.73 -57.13 -5.65
CA LYS A 18 51.37 -58.44 -5.08
C LYS A 18 52.59 -59.29 -4.68
N GLN A 19 53.82 -58.88 -5.00
CA GLN A 19 55.02 -59.66 -4.73
C GLN A 19 55.55 -59.42 -3.30
N PRO A 20 55.76 -60.46 -2.47
CA PRO A 20 56.14 -60.32 -1.06
C PRO A 20 57.63 -59.96 -0.83
N SER A 21 58.49 -60.12 -1.85
CA SER A 21 59.93 -59.83 -1.72
C SER A 21 60.19 -58.34 -1.60
N ARG A 22 60.83 -57.91 -0.51
CA ARG A 22 61.21 -56.51 -0.24
C ARG A 22 62.72 -56.31 -0.13
N LYS A 23 63.51 -57.30 -0.59
CA LYS A 23 64.97 -57.29 -0.43
C LYS A 23 65.63 -56.39 -1.47
N GLY A 24 66.15 -55.25 -1.02
CA GLY A 24 66.94 -54.31 -1.82
C GLY A 24 66.12 -53.19 -2.48
N LYS A 25 66.81 -52.10 -2.86
CA LYS A 25 66.18 -50.85 -3.36
C LYS A 25 65.27 -51.06 -4.58
N ARG A 26 65.60 -52.00 -5.46
CA ARG A 26 64.82 -52.29 -6.68
C ARG A 26 63.49 -52.98 -6.39
N ALA A 27 63.45 -53.88 -5.41
CA ALA A 27 62.22 -54.55 -4.98
C ALA A 27 61.31 -53.58 -4.22
N TRP A 28 61.90 -52.71 -3.39
CA TRP A 28 61.16 -51.69 -2.63
C TRP A 28 60.42 -50.71 -3.54
N ARG A 29 61.04 -50.25 -4.64
CA ARG A 29 60.41 -49.37 -5.63
C ARG A 29 59.27 -50.00 -6.45
N LYS A 30 59.18 -51.34 -6.50
CA LYS A 30 58.23 -52.06 -7.38
C LYS A 30 57.06 -52.69 -6.64
N ASN A 31 57.28 -53.06 -5.38
CA ASN A 31 56.39 -53.92 -4.61
C ASN A 31 55.78 -53.21 -3.38
N VAL A 32 56.19 -51.97 -3.09
CA VAL A 32 55.57 -51.16 -2.04
C VAL A 32 54.63 -50.18 -2.71
N ASP A 33 53.36 -50.31 -2.37
CA ASP A 33 52.34 -49.38 -2.81
C ASP A 33 52.44 -48.10 -1.96
N VAL A 34 52.59 -46.96 -2.64
CA VAL A 34 52.63 -45.62 -2.04
C VAL A 34 51.59 -44.70 -2.70
N THR A 35 50.72 -45.23 -3.57
CA THR A 35 49.76 -44.42 -4.32
C THR A 35 48.81 -43.68 -3.38
N GLU A 36 48.30 -44.35 -2.33
CA GLU A 36 47.43 -43.72 -1.34
C GLU A 36 48.09 -42.52 -0.62
N ILE A 37 49.37 -42.64 -0.27
CA ILE A 37 50.12 -41.55 0.37
C ILE A 37 50.36 -40.41 -0.62
N GLN A 38 50.67 -40.76 -1.88
CA GLN A 38 50.93 -39.79 -2.94
C GLN A 38 49.66 -39.03 -3.33
N GLU A 39 48.53 -39.72 -3.48
CA GLU A 39 47.21 -39.15 -3.74
C GLU A 39 46.77 -38.25 -2.58
N GLY A 40 46.93 -38.68 -1.32
CA GLY A 40 46.64 -37.84 -0.16
C GLY A 40 47.51 -36.57 -0.10
N LEU A 41 48.79 -36.66 -0.46
CA LEU A 41 49.68 -35.48 -0.55
C LEU A 41 49.30 -34.55 -1.71
N GLU A 42 48.85 -35.09 -2.84
CA GLU A 42 48.37 -34.32 -3.98
C GLU A 42 47.05 -33.62 -3.67
N GLU A 43 46.12 -34.29 -3.01
CA GLU A 43 44.87 -33.69 -2.50
C GLU A 43 45.15 -32.54 -1.52
N VAL A 44 46.06 -32.73 -0.56
CA VAL A 44 46.47 -31.67 0.37
C VAL A 44 47.10 -30.49 -0.38
N ARG A 45 47.96 -30.75 -1.37
CA ARG A 45 48.54 -29.67 -2.22
C ARG A 45 47.47 -28.93 -3.02
N GLU A 46 46.51 -29.64 -3.60
CA GLU A 46 45.39 -29.02 -4.31
C GLU A 46 44.52 -28.16 -3.39
N GLN A 47 44.25 -28.64 -2.17
CA GLN A 47 43.50 -27.88 -1.17
C GLN A 47 44.27 -26.61 -0.77
N ILE A 48 45.58 -26.70 -0.56
CA ILE A 48 46.45 -25.53 -0.31
C ILE A 48 46.35 -24.53 -1.46
N ILE A 49 46.45 -24.98 -2.73
CA ILE A 49 46.32 -24.11 -3.91
C ILE A 49 44.95 -23.42 -3.96
N LYS A 50 43.88 -24.12 -3.60
CA LYS A 50 42.51 -23.60 -3.60
C LYS A 50 42.19 -22.71 -2.39
N GLY A 51 43.13 -22.55 -1.45
CA GLY A 51 43.01 -21.63 -0.31
C GLY A 51 43.09 -22.28 1.07
N GLY A 52 43.67 -23.47 1.22
CA GLY A 52 43.95 -24.12 2.51
C GLY A 52 43.15 -25.40 2.75
N VAL A 53 43.61 -26.21 3.71
CA VAL A 53 42.97 -27.48 4.09
C VAL A 53 41.65 -27.20 4.80
N ILE A 54 40.55 -27.74 4.29
CA ILE A 54 39.20 -27.47 4.80
C ILE A 54 39.03 -27.95 6.25
N ALA A 55 39.68 -29.07 6.60
CA ALA A 55 39.62 -29.66 7.94
C ALA A 55 40.31 -28.83 9.03
N GLU A 56 41.25 -27.95 8.66
CA GLU A 56 41.97 -27.08 9.60
C GLU A 56 41.29 -25.71 9.79
N LYS A 57 40.33 -25.37 8.93
CA LYS A 57 39.61 -24.10 9.01
C LYS A 57 38.50 -24.15 10.04
N ASP A 58 38.36 -23.05 10.77
CA ASP A 58 37.24 -22.87 11.68
C ASP A 58 35.91 -22.83 10.91
N SER A 59 34.85 -23.33 11.54
CA SER A 59 33.51 -23.35 10.95
C SER A 59 32.99 -21.95 10.61
N SER A 60 33.42 -20.92 11.36
CA SER A 60 33.10 -19.51 11.11
C SER A 60 33.65 -18.96 9.79
N GLU A 61 34.78 -19.48 9.30
CA GLU A 61 35.36 -19.07 8.02
C GLU A 61 34.69 -19.78 6.83
N LEU A 62 34.22 -21.01 7.07
CA LEU A 62 33.57 -21.84 6.04
C LEU A 62 32.10 -21.46 5.85
N PHE A 63 31.42 -21.09 6.93
CA PHE A 63 29.99 -20.85 6.95
C PHE A 63 29.71 -19.43 7.44
N ALA A 64 29.19 -18.59 6.56
CA ALA A 64 28.58 -17.32 6.90
C ALA A 64 27.06 -17.42 6.68
N VAL A 65 26.27 -16.95 7.64
CA VAL A 65 24.82 -16.83 7.48
C VAL A 65 24.54 -15.47 6.86
N ASP A 66 24.38 -15.46 5.53
CA ASP A 66 23.97 -14.26 4.80
C ASP A 66 22.46 -14.07 4.95
N THR A 67 22.05 -13.15 5.83
CA THR A 67 20.65 -12.80 6.07
C THR A 67 20.14 -11.77 5.07
N ALA A 68 21.02 -10.98 4.45
CA ALA A 68 20.67 -9.87 3.57
C ALA A 68 21.34 -10.06 2.20
N GLY A 69 20.61 -10.67 1.27
CA GLY A 69 21.13 -10.93 -0.08
C GLY A 69 21.62 -9.66 -0.77
N ASP A 70 22.81 -9.73 -1.37
CA ASP A 70 23.46 -8.58 -2.00
C ASP A 70 22.59 -7.98 -3.12
N VAL A 71 22.06 -6.78 -2.85
CA VAL A 71 21.15 -6.02 -3.72
C VAL A 71 21.77 -5.67 -5.08
N SER A 72 23.10 -5.78 -5.20
CA SER A 72 23.83 -5.55 -6.46
C SER A 72 23.69 -6.70 -7.45
N ILE A 73 23.48 -7.92 -6.98
CA ILE A 73 23.37 -9.14 -7.79
C ILE A 73 22.14 -9.10 -8.71
N PRO A 74 20.89 -8.88 -8.23
CA PRO A 74 19.73 -8.78 -9.11
C PRO A 74 19.89 -7.61 -10.09
N LYS A 75 20.52 -6.49 -9.70
CA LYS A 75 20.76 -5.37 -10.62
C LYS A 75 21.74 -5.73 -11.76
N LYS A 76 22.74 -6.58 -11.50
CA LYS A 76 23.67 -7.11 -12.52
C LYS A 76 22.97 -8.14 -13.42
N TYR A 77 22.27 -9.11 -12.83
CA TYR A 77 21.59 -10.18 -13.57
C TYR A 77 20.30 -9.74 -14.30
N LEU A 78 19.60 -8.69 -13.84
CA LEU A 78 18.46 -8.10 -14.54
C LEU A 78 18.90 -7.22 -15.71
N LYS A 79 20.13 -6.68 -15.69
CA LYS A 79 20.74 -6.04 -16.86
C LYS A 79 21.21 -7.09 -17.87
N GLU A 80 21.69 -8.22 -17.37
CA GLU A 80 22.05 -9.40 -18.16
C GLU A 80 20.97 -10.47 -18.08
N THR A 81 19.70 -10.13 -18.36
CA THR A 81 18.72 -11.19 -18.59
C THR A 81 19.26 -12.09 -19.70
N LYS A 82 19.30 -13.41 -19.46
CA LYS A 82 19.63 -14.40 -20.50
C LYS A 82 18.91 -13.99 -21.77
N ARG A 83 19.68 -13.56 -22.79
CA ARG A 83 19.13 -13.26 -24.11
C ARG A 83 18.29 -14.46 -24.54
N LEU A 84 17.17 -14.22 -25.24
CA LEU A 84 16.43 -15.36 -25.78
C LEU A 84 17.42 -16.23 -26.57
N LYS A 85 17.26 -17.54 -26.50
CA LYS A 85 18.18 -18.47 -27.18
C LYS A 85 18.29 -18.16 -28.68
N ALA A 86 17.21 -17.62 -29.27
CA ALA A 86 17.21 -17.07 -30.63
C ALA A 86 18.19 -15.90 -30.80
N ASP A 87 18.16 -14.91 -29.90
CA ASP A 87 19.06 -13.74 -29.93
C ASP A 87 20.50 -14.11 -29.60
N GLU A 88 20.73 -15.11 -28.74
CA GLU A 88 22.05 -15.67 -28.46
C GLU A 88 22.65 -16.34 -29.71
N ILE A 89 21.86 -17.17 -30.40
CA ILE A 89 22.25 -17.80 -31.68
C ILE A 89 22.49 -16.73 -32.76
N ILE A 90 21.67 -15.68 -32.80
CA ILE A 90 21.82 -14.56 -33.74
C ILE A 90 23.05 -13.70 -33.43
N ALA A 91 23.45 -13.58 -32.16
CA ALA A 91 24.63 -12.84 -31.72
C ALA A 91 25.94 -13.63 -31.90
N GLN A 92 25.88 -14.97 -31.92
CA GLN A 92 27.00 -15.86 -32.27
C GLN A 92 27.31 -15.84 -33.79
N ARG A 93 27.47 -14.66 -34.38
CA ARG A 93 27.98 -14.56 -35.76
C ARG A 93 29.50 -14.66 -35.71
N SER A 94 30.06 -15.58 -36.47
CA SER A 94 31.49 -15.62 -36.77
C SER A 94 31.98 -14.24 -37.24
N ALA A 95 33.25 -13.90 -36.99
CA ALA A 95 33.87 -12.66 -37.46
C ALA A 95 33.83 -12.46 -39.00
N VAL A 96 33.46 -13.51 -39.75
CA VAL A 96 33.23 -13.47 -41.19
C VAL A 96 31.78 -13.05 -41.47
N PRO A 97 31.54 -11.95 -42.21
CA PRO A 97 30.20 -11.50 -42.56
C PRO A 97 29.50 -12.53 -43.47
N ALA A 98 28.21 -12.79 -43.21
CA ALA A 98 27.41 -13.70 -44.01
C ALA A 98 27.28 -13.21 -45.47
N VAL A 99 27.46 -14.11 -46.43
CA VAL A 99 27.27 -13.85 -47.87
C VAL A 99 25.83 -13.39 -48.10
N SER A 100 25.65 -12.24 -48.74
CA SER A 100 24.34 -11.62 -48.92
C SER A 100 23.44 -12.46 -49.84
N VAL A 101 22.37 -13.05 -49.29
CA VAL A 101 21.37 -13.83 -50.04
C VAL A 101 20.45 -12.93 -50.90
N ARG A 102 20.56 -11.59 -50.75
CA ARG A 102 19.74 -10.64 -51.51
C ARG A 102 20.42 -10.33 -52.85
N LYS A 103 19.79 -10.75 -53.96
CA LYS A 103 20.13 -10.30 -55.31
C LYS A 103 20.15 -8.76 -55.35
N ARG A 104 21.29 -8.18 -55.71
CA ARG A 104 21.38 -6.75 -56.04
C ARG A 104 20.65 -6.53 -57.38
N PRO A 105 19.87 -5.45 -57.53
CA PRO A 105 19.34 -5.09 -58.84
C PRO A 105 20.52 -4.66 -59.72
N GLY A 106 20.93 -5.53 -60.65
CA GLY A 106 22.06 -5.25 -61.55
C GLY A 106 22.86 -6.47 -62.02
N ASP A 107 22.63 -7.67 -61.47
CA ASP A 107 23.32 -8.88 -61.94
C ASP A 107 22.57 -9.48 -63.14
N THR A 108 22.97 -9.07 -64.35
CA THR A 108 22.46 -9.56 -65.63
C THR A 108 23.26 -10.77 -66.14
N THR A 109 23.50 -11.76 -65.28
CA THR A 109 23.95 -13.07 -65.73
C THR A 109 22.75 -14.02 -65.77
N THR A 110 22.03 -13.98 -66.88
CA THR A 110 20.92 -14.90 -67.18
C THR A 110 21.40 -16.01 -68.11
N ASN A 111 21.16 -17.27 -67.74
CA ASN A 111 20.80 -18.29 -68.73
C ASN A 111 19.45 -17.86 -69.29
N GLY A 112 19.47 -17.22 -70.46
CA GLY A 112 18.40 -16.40 -71.02
C GLY A 112 17.13 -17.14 -71.42
N VAL A 113 16.29 -17.54 -70.47
CA VAL A 113 14.91 -17.95 -70.74
C VAL A 113 13.97 -17.36 -69.69
N ILE A 114 13.34 -16.23 -70.02
CA ILE A 114 12.22 -15.67 -69.29
C ILE A 114 10.95 -16.28 -69.88
N GLN A 115 10.24 -17.11 -69.12
CA GLN A 115 8.95 -17.66 -69.54
C GLN A 115 7.84 -16.60 -69.37
N PRO A 116 7.08 -16.25 -70.42
CA PRO A 116 5.95 -15.34 -70.28
C PRO A 116 4.79 -16.08 -69.58
N LYS A 117 4.28 -15.53 -68.48
CA LYS A 117 3.03 -15.98 -67.87
C LYS A 117 1.87 -15.73 -68.85
N ARG A 118 1.46 -16.77 -69.58
CA ARG A 118 0.23 -16.76 -70.38
C ARG A 118 -1.00 -16.66 -69.47
N GLN A 119 -1.76 -15.58 -69.59
CA GLN A 119 -3.13 -15.49 -69.08
C GLN A 119 -4.01 -16.40 -69.95
N LYS A 120 -4.62 -17.44 -69.37
CA LYS A 120 -5.55 -18.33 -70.09
C LYS A 120 -6.92 -17.63 -70.16
N THR A 121 -7.28 -17.13 -71.34
CA THR A 121 -8.53 -16.39 -71.60
C THR A 121 -9.75 -17.27 -71.88
N SER A 122 -9.59 -18.60 -71.85
CA SER A 122 -10.61 -19.55 -72.33
C SER A 122 -11.25 -20.41 -71.24
N TYR A 123 -11.09 -20.08 -69.95
CA TYR A 123 -11.68 -20.86 -68.85
C TYR A 123 -12.51 -19.96 -67.93
N VAL A 124 -13.77 -20.33 -67.72
CA VAL A 124 -14.66 -19.67 -66.75
C VAL A 124 -14.01 -19.76 -65.38
N SER A 125 -13.99 -18.65 -64.64
CA SER A 125 -13.35 -18.64 -63.32
C SER A 125 -14.05 -19.62 -62.38
N HIS A 126 -13.31 -20.27 -61.48
CA HIS A 126 -13.90 -21.25 -60.57
C HIS A 126 -15.06 -20.66 -59.74
N LYS A 127 -15.00 -19.35 -59.46
CA LYS A 127 -16.07 -18.58 -58.79
C LYS A 127 -17.36 -18.49 -59.63
N GLU A 128 -17.25 -18.27 -60.93
CA GLU A 128 -18.41 -18.24 -61.83
C GLU A 128 -19.00 -19.63 -62.03
N LEU A 129 -18.16 -20.67 -62.08
CA LEU A 129 -18.62 -22.07 -62.09
C LEU A 129 -19.42 -22.40 -60.83
N THR A 130 -18.95 -21.99 -59.64
CA THR A 130 -19.71 -22.19 -58.39
C THR A 130 -21.01 -21.39 -58.36
N ARG A 131 -21.00 -20.16 -58.90
CA ARG A 131 -22.22 -19.33 -59.01
C ARG A 131 -23.25 -19.97 -59.94
N LEU A 132 -22.82 -20.43 -61.11
CA LEU A 132 -23.70 -21.11 -62.08
C LEU A 132 -24.23 -22.44 -61.53
N ARG A 133 -23.40 -23.20 -60.81
CA ARG A 133 -23.84 -24.42 -60.12
C ARG A 133 -24.91 -24.12 -59.07
N ASN A 134 -24.72 -23.10 -58.24
CA ASN A 134 -25.72 -22.70 -57.23
C ASN A 134 -27.03 -22.19 -57.87
N ILE A 135 -26.96 -21.55 -59.04
CA ILE A 135 -28.13 -21.13 -59.82
C ILE A 135 -28.85 -22.35 -60.42
N ALA A 136 -28.10 -23.32 -60.96
CA ALA A 136 -28.64 -24.55 -61.55
C ALA A 136 -29.26 -25.48 -60.49
N ASP A 137 -28.68 -25.53 -59.30
CA ASP A 137 -29.18 -26.31 -58.15
C ASP A 137 -30.40 -25.65 -57.48
N GLY A 138 -30.94 -24.55 -58.02
CA GLY A 138 -32.20 -23.94 -57.58
C GLY A 138 -32.16 -23.27 -56.21
N ARG A 139 -30.98 -23.15 -55.58
CA ARG A 139 -30.80 -22.49 -54.27
C ARG A 139 -30.82 -20.97 -54.41
N LYS A 140 -31.98 -20.44 -54.78
CA LYS A 140 -32.29 -19.02 -54.66
C LYS A 140 -33.04 -18.81 -53.35
N ASN A 141 -32.40 -18.11 -52.43
CA ASN A 141 -33.00 -17.44 -51.27
C ASN A 141 -33.35 -18.32 -50.06
N GLU A 142 -32.34 -18.81 -49.36
CA GLU A 142 -32.44 -19.14 -47.92
C GLU A 142 -31.86 -17.99 -47.05
N ALA A 143 -31.90 -16.76 -47.55
CA ALA A 143 -31.54 -15.53 -46.84
C ALA A 143 -32.78 -14.84 -46.22
N ALA A 144 -33.75 -15.63 -45.76
CA ALA A 144 -34.93 -15.15 -45.04
C ALA A 144 -35.10 -15.90 -43.71
N LEU A 145 -33.97 -16.15 -43.04
CA LEU A 145 -33.94 -16.57 -41.65
C LEU A 145 -33.59 -15.34 -40.82
N VAL A 146 -34.63 -14.74 -40.21
CA VAL A 146 -34.61 -13.80 -39.07
C VAL A 146 -33.28 -13.08 -38.85
N GLU A 147 -33.16 -11.86 -39.39
CA GLU A 147 -32.07 -10.94 -39.00
C GLU A 147 -32.23 -10.59 -37.51
N VAL A 148 -31.56 -11.35 -36.65
CA VAL A 148 -31.11 -10.81 -35.37
C VAL A 148 -30.14 -9.69 -35.75
N THR A 149 -30.53 -8.43 -35.57
CA THR A 149 -29.60 -7.30 -35.69
C THR A 149 -28.61 -7.38 -34.53
N GLU A 150 -27.64 -8.27 -34.66
CA GLU A 150 -26.40 -8.18 -33.89
C GLU A 150 -25.83 -6.79 -34.20
N ALA A 151 -25.60 -6.00 -33.15
CA ALA A 151 -25.12 -4.64 -33.29
C ALA A 151 -23.85 -4.65 -34.17
N SER A 152 -24.01 -4.32 -35.45
CA SER A 152 -22.96 -4.20 -36.45
C SER A 152 -22.19 -2.90 -36.24
N PHE A 153 -21.93 -2.57 -34.98
CA PHE A 153 -21.15 -1.43 -34.59
C PHE A 153 -19.77 -1.96 -34.26
N ASP A 154 -18.89 -1.90 -35.26
CA ASP A 154 -17.46 -2.13 -35.06
C ASP A 154 -16.89 -0.97 -34.22
N PRO A 155 -16.45 -1.20 -32.98
CA PRO A 155 -15.90 -0.16 -32.12
C PRO A 155 -14.56 0.40 -32.63
N TRP A 156 -13.99 -0.22 -33.67
CA TRP A 156 -12.70 0.12 -34.26
C TRP A 156 -12.81 0.69 -35.68
N ASP A 157 -14.02 0.93 -36.19
CA ASP A 157 -14.20 1.47 -37.52
C ASP A 157 -13.81 2.96 -37.60
N ILE A 158 -12.57 3.19 -38.02
CA ILE A 158 -11.98 4.51 -38.22
C ILE A 158 -12.77 5.31 -39.28
N GLN A 159 -13.44 4.63 -40.22
CA GLN A 159 -14.18 5.32 -41.29
C GLN A 159 -15.38 6.09 -40.74
N LYS A 160 -16.11 5.49 -39.80
CA LYS A 160 -17.22 6.15 -39.10
C LYS A 160 -16.76 7.37 -38.30
N ASP A 161 -15.60 7.28 -37.66
CA ASP A 161 -14.99 8.38 -36.92
C ASP A 161 -14.60 9.57 -37.80
N VAL A 162 -14.27 9.31 -39.08
CA VAL A 162 -13.99 10.31 -40.12
C VAL A 162 -15.30 10.89 -40.68
N GLU A 163 -16.35 10.09 -40.84
CA GLU A 163 -17.67 10.55 -41.29
C GLU A 163 -18.35 11.44 -40.24
N GLU A 164 -18.35 11.05 -38.96
CA GLU A 164 -18.88 11.86 -37.87
C GLU A 164 -18.08 13.16 -37.64
N ALA A 165 -16.81 13.22 -38.07
CA ALA A 165 -15.98 14.41 -37.99
C ALA A 165 -16.21 15.40 -39.15
N LYS A 166 -16.80 14.95 -40.27
CA LYS A 166 -17.16 15.82 -41.39
C LYS A 166 -18.46 16.55 -41.04
N GLN A 167 -18.38 17.87 -40.85
CA GLN A 167 -19.58 18.69 -40.78
C GLN A 167 -20.04 19.06 -42.18
N ASP A 168 -21.34 18.94 -42.41
CA ASP A 168 -21.94 19.45 -43.63
C ASP A 168 -21.76 20.98 -43.71
N PRO A 169 -21.33 21.52 -44.86
CA PRO A 169 -21.06 22.95 -45.02
C PRO A 169 -22.30 23.82 -44.76
N ARG A 170 -23.51 23.26 -44.96
CA ARG A 170 -24.80 23.89 -44.67
C ARG A 170 -25.06 24.12 -43.18
N PHE A 171 -24.45 23.32 -42.30
CA PHE A 171 -24.61 23.38 -40.85
C PHE A 171 -23.34 23.88 -40.13
N SER A 172 -22.47 24.59 -40.86
CA SER A 172 -21.21 25.13 -40.36
C SER A 172 -21.34 26.14 -39.20
N PHE A 173 -22.54 26.71 -39.01
CA PHE A 173 -22.86 27.60 -37.90
C PHE A 173 -23.21 26.86 -36.60
N LEU A 174 -23.44 25.54 -36.64
CA LEU A 174 -23.68 24.74 -35.44
C LEU A 174 -22.35 24.31 -34.82
N GLU A 175 -22.26 24.45 -33.50
CA GLU A 175 -21.11 23.94 -32.75
C GLU A 175 -20.91 22.45 -33.02
N LYS A 176 -19.66 22.07 -33.31
CA LYS A 176 -19.26 20.67 -33.51
C LYS A 176 -19.65 19.86 -32.29
N SER A 177 -20.35 18.74 -32.51
CA SER A 177 -20.63 17.80 -31.44
C SER A 177 -19.30 17.35 -30.82
N LYS A 178 -19.13 17.56 -29.52
CA LYS A 178 -17.91 17.15 -28.82
C LYS A 178 -17.88 15.62 -28.78
N LYS A 179 -16.81 15.01 -29.31
CA LYS A 179 -16.60 13.57 -29.19
C LYS A 179 -16.67 13.17 -27.71
N LYS A 180 -17.29 12.03 -27.41
CA LYS A 180 -17.37 11.47 -26.05
C LYS A 180 -15.96 11.06 -25.58
N THR A 181 -15.22 11.99 -24.98
CA THR A 181 -13.91 11.69 -24.39
C THR A 181 -14.07 11.13 -22.99
N ALA A 182 -13.33 10.06 -22.69
CA ALA A 182 -13.22 9.55 -21.34
C ALA A 182 -12.76 10.66 -20.37
N PRO A 183 -13.34 10.75 -19.16
CA PRO A 183 -12.91 11.73 -18.16
C PRO A 183 -11.44 11.52 -17.80
N LYS A 184 -10.72 12.63 -17.55
CA LYS A 184 -9.29 12.60 -17.17
C LYS A 184 -9.00 11.75 -15.92
N SER A 185 -10.00 11.58 -15.03
CA SER A 185 -9.91 10.78 -13.82
C SER A 185 -9.63 9.30 -14.08
N LEU A 186 -10.06 8.74 -15.21
CA LEU A 186 -9.78 7.33 -15.56
C LEU A 186 -8.29 7.06 -15.78
N LYS A 187 -7.51 8.09 -16.15
CA LYS A 187 -6.05 7.97 -16.33
C LYS A 187 -5.27 8.20 -15.03
N GLN A 188 -5.93 8.69 -13.98
CA GLN A 188 -5.28 8.95 -12.70
C GLN A 188 -5.22 7.67 -11.87
N ARG A 189 -4.07 7.43 -11.24
CA ARG A 189 -3.90 6.31 -10.31
C ARG A 189 -4.73 6.58 -9.05
N PRO A 190 -5.24 5.53 -8.38
CA PRO A 190 -5.90 5.68 -7.09
C PRO A 190 -4.92 6.25 -6.07
N ILE A 191 -5.45 7.05 -5.13
CA ILE A 191 -4.64 7.67 -4.08
C ILE A 191 -4.49 6.68 -2.93
N SER A 192 -3.26 6.31 -2.58
CA SER A 192 -3.00 5.47 -1.42
C SER A 192 -3.31 6.21 -0.11
N LEU A 193 -3.78 5.46 0.88
CA LEU A 193 -4.09 5.94 2.23
C LEU A 193 -2.92 5.74 3.20
N ALA A 194 -1.77 5.23 2.75
CA ALA A 194 -0.54 5.23 3.53
C ALA A 194 -0.10 6.67 3.87
N ALA A 195 0.45 6.87 5.07
CA ALA A 195 0.97 8.17 5.49
C ALA A 195 2.14 8.65 4.61
N SER A 196 2.95 7.71 4.12
CA SER A 196 4.05 7.95 3.18
C SER A 196 3.56 8.41 1.79
N GLY A 197 2.33 8.06 1.41
CA GLY A 197 1.81 8.30 0.05
C GLY A 197 2.44 7.39 -1.02
N LYS A 198 3.30 6.44 -0.63
CA LYS A 198 3.83 5.40 -1.52
C LYS A 198 2.71 4.42 -1.92
N ASP A 199 2.90 3.74 -3.04
CA ASP A 199 2.00 2.69 -3.48
C ASP A 199 2.22 1.41 -2.66
N ILE A 200 1.12 0.77 -2.25
CA ILE A 200 1.16 -0.48 -1.50
C ILE A 200 1.00 -1.65 -2.48
N PRO A 201 1.80 -2.72 -2.36
CA PRO A 201 1.70 -3.87 -3.25
C PRO A 201 0.40 -4.67 -3.10
N ALA A 202 -0.03 -5.25 -4.23
CA ALA A 202 -0.72 -6.55 -4.40
C ALA A 202 -1.05 -7.35 -3.13
N VAL A 203 0.04 -7.84 -2.58
CA VAL A 203 0.17 -8.76 -1.49
C VAL A 203 1.47 -8.32 -0.88
N LYS A 204 1.45 -8.00 0.42
CA LYS A 204 2.69 -7.69 1.11
C LYS A 204 3.49 -8.97 1.27
N LYS A 205 4.81 -8.86 1.12
CA LYS A 205 5.69 -9.97 1.46
C LYS A 205 5.74 -10.07 2.99
N PRO A 206 5.46 -11.24 3.57
CA PRO A 206 5.60 -11.42 5.01
C PRO A 206 7.07 -11.28 5.43
N GLU A 207 7.29 -10.74 6.63
CA GLU A 207 8.61 -10.72 7.28
C GLU A 207 8.94 -12.10 7.87
N GLY A 208 10.21 -12.33 8.24
CA GLY A 208 10.68 -13.60 8.81
C GLY A 208 9.90 -14.03 10.05
N GLY A 209 9.47 -13.07 10.88
CA GLY A 209 8.64 -13.28 12.06
C GLY A 209 7.24 -13.84 11.78
N TYR A 210 6.77 -13.88 10.54
CA TYR A 210 5.49 -14.51 10.13
C TYR A 210 5.61 -15.97 9.70
N SER A 211 6.83 -16.50 9.68
CA SER A 211 7.03 -17.92 9.41
C SER A 211 6.51 -18.79 10.56
N TYR A 212 6.26 -20.07 10.28
CA TYR A 212 5.76 -21.03 11.28
C TYR A 212 6.80 -21.35 12.36
N ASN A 213 8.09 -21.26 12.01
CA ASN A 213 9.23 -21.46 12.89
C ASN A 213 10.22 -20.30 12.65
N PRO A 214 9.91 -19.10 13.20
CA PRO A 214 10.71 -17.91 13.00
C PRO A 214 12.03 -17.99 13.77
N MET A 215 13.00 -17.19 13.34
CA MET A 215 14.17 -16.93 14.17
C MET A 215 13.74 -16.19 15.43
N PHE A 216 14.36 -16.51 16.56
CA PHE A 216 13.97 -15.98 17.86
C PHE A 216 13.94 -14.43 17.89
N ALA A 217 14.94 -13.78 17.30
CA ALA A 217 15.03 -12.33 17.24
C ALA A 217 13.83 -11.70 16.49
N ASP A 218 13.58 -12.12 15.25
CA ASP A 218 12.45 -11.63 14.45
C ASP A 218 11.09 -11.83 15.14
N TYR A 219 10.94 -12.95 15.87
CA TYR A 219 9.73 -13.25 16.63
C TYR A 219 9.58 -12.36 17.86
N GLU A 220 10.65 -12.17 18.63
CA GLU A 220 10.66 -11.29 19.81
C GLU A 220 10.36 -9.84 19.41
N GLU A 221 10.96 -9.34 18.32
CA GLU A 221 10.67 -8.02 17.77
C GLU A 221 9.20 -7.86 17.38
N ARG A 222 8.61 -8.88 16.74
CA ARG A 222 7.19 -8.86 16.40
C ARG A 222 6.29 -8.89 17.65
N LEU A 223 6.62 -9.74 18.63
CA LEU A 223 5.87 -9.88 19.87
C LEU A 223 5.90 -8.59 20.69
N THR A 224 7.08 -7.95 20.79
CA THR A 224 7.25 -6.68 21.49
C THR A 224 6.51 -5.54 20.79
N THR A 225 6.65 -5.41 19.46
CA THR A 225 5.99 -4.34 18.71
C THR A 225 4.46 -4.43 18.73
N GLU A 226 3.87 -5.62 18.58
CA GLU A 226 2.41 -5.79 18.70
C GLU A 226 1.96 -5.68 20.16
N GLY A 227 2.74 -6.19 21.12
CA GLY A 227 2.49 -6.03 22.54
C GLY A 227 2.44 -4.56 22.98
N ASP A 228 3.39 -3.75 22.53
CA ASP A 228 3.45 -2.32 22.83
C ASP A 228 2.22 -1.59 22.29
N LYS A 229 1.77 -1.90 21.06
CA LYS A 229 0.54 -1.33 20.47
C LYS A 229 -0.69 -1.64 21.32
N GLU A 230 -0.84 -2.88 21.77
CA GLU A 230 -1.97 -3.28 22.61
C GLU A 230 -1.92 -2.63 24.00
N THR A 231 -0.73 -2.54 24.62
CA THR A 231 -0.60 -1.82 25.91
C THR A 231 -0.91 -0.33 25.78
N GLU A 232 -0.55 0.30 24.66
CA GLU A 232 -0.93 1.68 24.37
C GLU A 232 -2.45 1.84 24.18
N ALA A 233 -3.09 0.91 23.49
CA ALA A 233 -4.54 0.92 23.30
C ALA A 233 -5.27 0.80 24.65
N GLU A 234 -4.81 -0.09 25.52
CA GLU A 234 -5.33 -0.26 26.88
C GLU A 234 -5.10 0.98 27.75
N LYS A 235 -3.90 1.58 27.70
CA LYS A 235 -3.63 2.87 28.38
C LYS A 235 -4.56 3.97 27.91
N LYS A 236 -4.82 4.08 26.60
CA LYS A 236 -5.78 5.04 26.03
C LYS A 236 -7.20 4.77 26.51
N ARG A 237 -7.61 3.50 26.61
CA ARG A 237 -8.92 3.09 27.16
C ARG A 237 -9.08 3.49 28.63
N LEU A 238 -8.07 3.21 29.46
CA LEU A 238 -8.06 3.57 30.88
C LEU A 238 -8.08 5.09 31.08
N ALA A 239 -7.25 5.83 30.34
CA ALA A 239 -7.23 7.29 30.42
C ALA A 239 -8.57 7.92 30.00
N ALA A 240 -9.27 7.34 29.02
CA ALA A 240 -10.61 7.77 28.64
C ALA A 240 -11.64 7.50 29.76
N ALA A 241 -11.60 6.31 30.38
CA ALA A 241 -12.46 5.97 31.51
C ALA A 241 -12.21 6.87 32.73
N GLU A 242 -10.94 7.16 33.05
CA GLU A 242 -10.56 8.09 34.11
C GLU A 242 -11.06 9.51 33.80
N ALA A 243 -10.90 9.99 32.57
CA ALA A 243 -11.41 11.30 32.16
C ALA A 243 -12.95 11.39 32.27
N GLU A 244 -13.67 10.31 31.96
CA GLU A 244 -15.13 10.24 32.16
C GLU A 244 -15.49 10.24 33.65
N ARG A 245 -14.77 9.50 34.49
CA ARG A 245 -14.96 9.52 35.95
C ARG A 245 -14.75 10.91 36.52
N VAL A 246 -13.67 11.60 36.14
CA VAL A 246 -13.38 12.96 36.59
C VAL A 246 -14.47 13.94 36.14
N LYS A 247 -14.97 13.81 34.91
CA LYS A 247 -16.09 14.64 34.43
C LYS A 247 -17.37 14.38 35.22
N PHE A 248 -17.66 13.12 35.53
CA PHE A 248 -18.83 12.76 36.32
C PHE A 248 -18.73 13.28 37.76
N GLU A 249 -17.56 13.16 38.40
CA GLU A 249 -17.30 13.70 39.73
C GLU A 249 -17.35 15.23 39.77
N ALA A 250 -16.85 15.91 38.73
CA ALA A 250 -16.97 17.36 38.61
C ALA A 250 -18.42 17.80 38.42
N ALA A 251 -19.19 17.07 37.60
CA ALA A 251 -20.61 17.32 37.41
C ALA A 251 -21.42 17.06 38.69
N SER A 252 -21.13 16.00 39.44
CA SER A 252 -21.81 15.70 40.70
C SER A 252 -21.47 16.73 41.78
N LYS A 253 -20.21 17.15 41.89
CA LYS A 253 -19.81 18.25 42.80
C LYS A 253 -20.49 19.57 42.44
N SER A 254 -20.53 19.92 41.16
CA SER A 254 -21.22 21.13 40.71
C SER A 254 -22.72 21.06 40.91
N ALA A 255 -23.34 19.88 40.76
CA ALA A 255 -24.76 19.68 41.05
C ALA A 255 -25.05 19.79 42.55
N ALA A 256 -24.21 19.19 43.40
CA ALA A 256 -24.33 19.31 44.85
C ALA A 256 -24.09 20.75 45.34
N GLU A 257 -23.17 21.49 44.72
CA GLU A 257 -22.96 22.92 45.00
C GLU A 257 -24.15 23.76 44.55
N ALA A 258 -24.74 23.47 43.39
CA ALA A 258 -25.96 24.12 42.93
C ALA A 258 -27.15 23.83 43.85
N GLU A 259 -27.35 22.57 44.26
CA GLU A 259 -28.39 22.17 45.20
C GLU A 259 -28.17 22.81 46.59
N ALA A 260 -26.92 22.88 47.07
CA ALA A 260 -26.60 23.58 48.30
C ALA A 260 -26.81 25.10 48.20
N ALA A 261 -26.56 25.70 47.04
CA ALA A 261 -26.82 27.10 46.78
C ALA A 261 -28.33 27.39 46.67
N GLU A 262 -29.10 26.51 46.03
CA GLU A 262 -30.56 26.54 46.00
C GLU A 262 -31.14 26.35 47.40
N ALA A 263 -30.70 25.35 48.16
CA ALA A 263 -31.15 25.16 49.55
C ALA A 263 -30.78 26.34 50.45
N ARG A 264 -29.62 26.99 50.22
CA ARG A 264 -29.25 28.22 50.92
C ARG A 264 -30.11 29.40 50.47
N ALA A 265 -30.47 29.48 49.20
CA ALA A 265 -31.38 30.50 48.68
C ALA A 265 -32.80 30.28 49.19
N ASP A 266 -33.30 29.05 49.24
CA ASP A 266 -34.60 28.71 49.82
C ASP A 266 -34.64 29.01 51.32
N LEU A 267 -33.58 28.69 52.07
CA LEU A 267 -33.48 29.08 53.49
C LEU A 267 -33.38 30.61 53.66
N SER A 268 -32.72 31.30 52.73
CA SER A 268 -32.65 32.76 52.67
C SER A 268 -34.00 33.39 52.32
N GLU A 269 -34.79 32.79 51.45
CA GLU A 269 -36.14 33.27 51.09
C GLU A 269 -37.14 33.11 52.25
N TRP A 270 -36.90 32.17 53.17
CA TRP A 270 -37.68 32.04 54.41
C TRP A 270 -37.12 32.87 55.59
N GLU A 271 -35.83 33.26 55.57
CA GLU A 271 -35.25 34.19 56.55
C GLU A 271 -35.38 35.67 56.14
N GLU A 272 -35.57 36.01 54.86
CA GLU A 272 -35.75 37.40 54.41
C GLU A 272 -37.11 38.00 54.79
N ASP A 273 -38.09 37.19 55.20
CA ASP A 273 -39.34 37.66 55.83
C ASP A 273 -39.27 37.68 57.37
N SER A 274 -38.13 37.35 58.00
CA SER A 274 -38.02 37.30 59.47
C SER A 274 -36.62 37.59 60.07
N ALA A 275 -35.71 38.24 59.35
CA ALA A 275 -34.43 38.70 59.90
C ALA A 275 -34.07 40.12 59.43
N TRP A 276 -34.87 41.08 59.89
CA TRP A 276 -34.34 42.40 60.23
C TRP A 276 -33.74 42.31 61.64
N GLU A 277 -32.42 42.04 61.72
CA GLU A 277 -31.48 42.08 62.87
C GLU A 277 -30.52 40.87 62.74
N GLY A 278 -29.20 40.94 62.81
CA GLY A 278 -28.23 41.99 63.04
C GLY A 278 -26.83 41.35 63.00
N ILE A 279 -25.86 42.01 62.36
CA ILE A 279 -24.46 41.91 62.78
C ILE A 279 -23.96 43.34 62.90
N GLU A 280 -24.09 43.81 64.14
CA GLU A 280 -23.24 44.83 64.71
C GLU A 280 -21.76 44.38 64.59
N SER A 281 -20.95 45.24 64.01
CA SER A 281 -19.72 45.65 64.68
C SER A 281 -19.50 47.14 64.40
N GLU A 282 -19.92 47.92 65.40
CA GLU A 282 -19.25 49.13 65.87
C GLU A 282 -19.21 50.36 64.95
N ALA A 283 -20.40 50.89 64.65
CA ALA A 283 -20.71 52.31 64.84
C ALA A 283 -22.23 52.48 64.69
N GLU A 284 -22.86 52.96 65.76
CA GLU A 284 -24.29 53.20 65.89
C GLU A 284 -24.89 54.09 64.77
N ASP A 285 -26.21 53.95 64.60
CA ASP A 285 -27.15 54.69 63.75
C ASP A 285 -27.38 54.20 62.29
N VAL A 286 -28.01 53.02 62.15
CA VAL A 286 -28.80 52.73 60.93
C VAL A 286 -30.14 53.45 61.00
N ARG A 287 -30.20 54.64 60.40
CA ARG A 287 -31.46 55.31 60.06
C ARG A 287 -32.09 54.63 58.85
N LEU A 288 -33.27 54.03 59.04
CA LEU A 288 -34.20 53.60 57.98
C LEU A 288 -34.85 54.79 57.26
N ASN A 289 -34.04 55.67 56.68
CA ASN A 289 -34.45 56.66 55.70
C ASN A 289 -33.28 56.80 54.73
N ALA A 290 -33.22 55.91 53.73
CA ALA A 290 -32.29 56.06 52.62
C ALA A 290 -32.61 57.35 51.87
N LYS A 291 -31.96 58.46 52.26
CA LYS A 291 -31.96 59.69 51.47
C LYS A 291 -31.50 59.32 50.06
N ARG A 292 -32.32 59.68 49.07
CA ARG A 292 -31.95 59.61 47.65
C ARG A 292 -30.50 60.09 47.49
N PRO A 293 -29.60 59.33 46.86
CA PRO A 293 -28.19 59.69 46.82
C PRO A 293 -28.03 61.09 46.25
N GLU A 294 -27.34 61.95 46.99
CA GLU A 294 -27.10 63.33 46.58
C GLU A 294 -26.36 63.36 45.24
N ARG A 295 -26.63 64.38 44.42
CA ARG A 295 -25.99 64.53 43.11
C ARG A 295 -24.48 64.62 43.29
N LYS A 296 -23.75 63.65 42.73
CA LYS A 296 -22.27 63.63 42.74
C LYS A 296 -21.71 64.97 42.31
N THR A 297 -20.80 65.52 43.13
CA THR A 297 -20.08 66.77 42.83
C THR A 297 -19.15 66.58 41.64
N GLN A 298 -18.76 67.67 40.96
CA GLN A 298 -17.89 67.60 39.79
C GLN A 298 -16.53 66.98 40.10
N VAL A 299 -16.00 67.21 41.31
CA VAL A 299 -14.76 66.59 41.82
C VAL A 299 -14.91 65.08 41.96
N GLN A 300 -16.03 64.60 42.52
CA GLN A 300 -16.32 63.17 42.65
C GLN A 300 -16.48 62.50 41.27
N ARG A 301 -17.12 63.18 40.30
CA ARG A 301 -17.22 62.70 38.91
C ARG A 301 -15.86 62.58 38.24
N ASN A 302 -14.97 63.57 38.43
CA ASN A 302 -13.61 63.54 37.87
C ASN A 302 -12.75 62.43 38.51
N LYS A 303 -12.88 62.20 39.83
CA LYS A 303 -12.20 61.10 40.53
C LYS A 303 -12.66 59.73 40.03
N ILE A 304 -13.96 59.54 39.82
CA ILE A 304 -14.53 58.31 39.24
C ILE A 304 -14.07 58.13 37.79
N LYS A 305 -14.05 59.22 37.00
CA LYS A 305 -13.57 59.18 35.61
C LYS A 305 -12.10 58.75 35.55
N ARG A 306 -11.23 59.32 36.40
CA ARG A 306 -9.82 58.94 36.50
C ARG A 306 -9.64 57.47 36.88
N ARG A 307 -10.37 56.99 37.91
CA ARG A 307 -10.34 55.57 38.31
C ARG A 307 -10.80 54.65 37.17
N LYS A 308 -11.87 55.00 36.46
CA LYS A 308 -12.38 54.22 35.32
C LYS A 308 -11.40 54.20 34.15
N GLU A 309 -10.69 55.30 33.91
CA GLU A 309 -9.63 55.37 32.89
C GLU A 309 -8.40 54.54 33.28
N GLU A 310 -8.00 54.55 34.55
CA GLU A 310 -6.93 53.71 35.10
C GLU A 310 -7.29 52.21 35.00
N GLU A 311 -8.51 51.83 35.38
CA GLU A 311 -9.03 50.46 35.21
C GLU A 311 -9.08 50.05 33.73
N ARG A 312 -9.48 50.95 32.83
CA ARG A 312 -9.47 50.70 31.38
C ARG A 312 -8.04 50.51 30.86
N LYS A 313 -7.09 51.33 31.29
CA LYS A 313 -5.67 51.20 30.93
C LYS A 313 -5.07 49.88 31.45
N ALA A 314 -5.39 49.49 32.69
CA ALA A 314 -4.96 48.23 33.27
C ALA A 314 -5.53 47.02 32.50
N LYS A 315 -6.82 47.05 32.14
CA LYS A 315 -7.44 46.02 31.28
C LYS A 315 -6.75 45.94 29.92
N MET A 316 -6.58 47.06 29.23
CA MET A 316 -5.85 47.10 27.96
C MET A 316 -4.42 46.55 28.07
N ALA A 317 -3.68 46.90 29.13
CA ALA A 317 -2.34 46.39 29.37
C ALA A 317 -2.32 44.86 29.58
N SER A 318 -3.27 44.33 30.35
CA SER A 318 -3.42 42.88 30.53
C SER A 318 -3.79 42.15 29.23
N GLU A 319 -4.63 42.74 28.39
CA GLU A 319 -4.98 42.19 27.08
C GLU A 319 -3.79 42.21 26.12
N ILE A 320 -3.00 43.29 26.12
CA ILE A 320 -1.75 43.37 25.34
C ILE A 320 -0.76 42.31 25.82
N LYS A 321 -0.62 42.10 27.13
CA LYS A 321 0.24 41.05 27.68
C LYS A 321 -0.20 39.67 27.21
N LYS A 322 -1.50 39.35 27.30
CA LYS A 322 -2.07 38.08 26.77
C LYS A 322 -1.82 37.92 25.27
N LYS A 323 -2.02 38.98 24.48
CA LYS A 323 -1.71 38.96 23.04
C LYS A 323 -0.23 38.69 22.78
N ASN A 324 0.67 39.34 23.51
CA ASN A 324 2.11 39.11 23.38
C ASN A 324 2.50 37.67 23.74
N GLU A 325 1.94 37.12 24.81
CA GLU A 325 2.11 35.71 25.21
C GLU A 325 1.63 34.75 24.10
N GLN A 326 0.45 35.00 23.52
CA GLN A 326 -0.06 34.25 22.37
C GLN A 326 0.87 34.37 21.16
N THR A 327 1.37 35.57 20.83
CA THR A 327 2.32 35.72 19.71
C THR A 327 3.63 34.97 19.95
N ALA A 328 4.11 34.92 21.20
CA ALA A 328 5.30 34.15 21.57
C ALA A 328 5.05 32.64 21.45
N GLN A 329 3.87 32.16 21.87
CA GLN A 329 3.47 30.76 21.67
C GLN A 329 3.36 30.41 20.19
N VAL A 330 2.75 31.27 19.36
CA VAL A 330 2.67 31.07 17.90
C VAL A 330 4.06 30.99 17.29
N LYS A 331 5.01 31.85 17.69
CA LYS A 331 6.41 31.77 17.23
C LYS A 331 7.08 30.46 17.64
N LYS A 332 6.83 29.96 18.86
CA LYS A 332 7.35 28.66 19.33
C LYS A 332 6.77 27.51 18.52
N ILE A 333 5.46 27.52 18.28
CA ILE A 333 4.76 26.51 17.46
C ILE A 333 5.30 26.52 16.03
N ALA A 334 5.46 27.69 15.42
CA ALA A 334 6.01 27.81 14.07
C ALA A 334 7.44 27.24 13.97
N LYS A 335 8.30 27.51 14.96
CA LYS A 335 9.65 26.91 15.02
C LYS A 335 9.60 25.39 15.16
N ALA A 336 8.72 24.86 16.02
CA ALA A 336 8.55 23.43 16.21
C ALA A 336 8.02 22.72 14.96
N LEU A 337 7.08 23.35 14.24
CA LEU A 337 6.58 22.85 12.96
C LEU A 337 7.68 22.83 11.90
N ASN A 338 8.44 23.92 11.74
CA ASN A 338 9.54 23.96 10.78
C ASN A 338 10.61 22.90 11.09
N ALA A 339 10.96 22.69 12.37
CA ALA A 339 11.90 21.65 12.78
C ALA A 339 11.37 20.24 12.45
N LYS A 340 10.08 20.00 12.70
CA LYS A 340 9.42 18.72 12.38
C LYS A 340 9.29 18.49 10.87
N GLU A 341 9.07 19.54 10.09
CA GLU A 341 9.04 19.47 8.62
C GLU A 341 10.44 19.20 8.07
N ALA A 342 11.48 19.83 8.61
CA ALA A 342 12.86 19.57 8.23
C ALA A 342 13.29 18.13 8.57
N SER A 343 12.97 17.64 9.78
CA SER A 343 13.26 16.24 10.15
C SER A 343 12.51 15.26 9.26
N ARG A 344 11.26 15.55 8.92
CA ARG A 344 10.47 14.74 7.99
C ARG A 344 11.04 14.76 6.57
N ALA A 345 11.55 15.90 6.10
CA ALA A 345 12.17 16.01 4.79
C ALA A 345 13.48 15.21 4.72
N LEU A 346 14.27 15.19 5.80
CA LEU A 346 15.46 14.35 5.91
C LEU A 346 15.09 12.86 5.94
N ALA A 347 14.12 12.45 6.76
CA ALA A 347 13.65 11.07 6.80
C ALA A 347 13.11 10.60 5.43
N LEU A 348 12.39 11.46 4.71
CA LEU A 348 11.89 11.13 3.38
C LEU A 348 13.01 10.89 2.35
N LEU A 349 14.13 11.60 2.47
CA LEU A 349 15.31 11.38 1.60
C LEU A 349 16.01 10.05 1.92
N GLU A 350 16.04 9.64 3.20
CA GLU A 350 16.62 8.38 3.65
C GLU A 350 15.71 7.18 3.27
N ASP A 351 14.39 7.35 3.42
CA ASP A 351 13.39 6.34 3.06
C ASP A 351 13.25 6.11 1.54
N ASP A 352 13.72 7.02 0.69
CA ASP A 352 13.68 6.87 -0.77
C ASP A 352 14.72 5.85 -1.27
N ASP A 353 15.79 5.56 -0.50
CA ASP A 353 16.85 4.63 -0.90
C ASP A 353 16.58 3.15 -0.50
N ASP A 354 15.83 2.88 0.59
CA ASP A 354 15.76 1.53 1.18
C ASP A 354 14.46 0.72 0.95
N SER A 355 13.32 1.34 0.61
CA SER A 355 12.13 0.56 0.23
C SER A 355 11.19 1.35 -0.69
N SER A 356 11.07 0.86 -1.93
CA SER A 356 10.08 1.36 -2.89
C SER A 356 8.64 1.00 -2.50
N GLU A 357 8.43 0.14 -1.51
CA GLU A 357 7.11 -0.35 -1.11
C GLU A 357 6.62 0.41 0.14
N GLY A 358 5.37 0.90 0.11
CA GLY A 358 4.79 1.63 1.24
C GLY A 358 4.21 0.70 2.30
N ASP A 359 4.39 1.07 3.58
CA ASP A 359 3.75 0.41 4.70
C ASP A 359 2.36 0.97 5.03
N ASP A 360 1.54 0.12 5.67
CA ASP A 360 0.15 0.42 6.06
C ASP A 360 -0.04 0.56 7.57
N LEU A 361 1.08 0.59 8.32
CA LEU A 361 1.11 0.82 9.76
C LEU A 361 0.55 2.21 10.10
N GLU A 362 1.02 3.22 9.35
CA GLU A 362 0.55 4.59 9.50
C GLU A 362 -0.34 5.01 8.33
N LEU A 363 -1.56 5.40 8.66
CA LEU A 363 -2.53 5.89 7.69
C LEU A 363 -2.50 7.42 7.59
N ARG A 364 -2.74 7.93 6.39
CA ARG A 364 -2.87 9.36 6.13
C ARG A 364 -4.02 9.93 6.94
N ARG A 365 -3.79 11.07 7.60
CA ARG A 365 -4.82 11.81 8.37
C ARG A 365 -6.09 12.11 7.57
N ARG A 366 -5.96 12.36 6.26
CA ARG A 366 -7.09 12.57 5.34
C ARG A 366 -7.61 11.22 4.86
N LYS A 367 -8.70 10.77 5.46
CA LYS A 367 -9.43 9.57 5.04
C LYS A 367 -10.22 9.78 3.74
N LEU A 368 -10.36 8.70 2.97
CA LEU A 368 -11.31 8.63 1.85
C LEU A 368 -12.71 8.32 2.42
N GLY A 369 -13.60 9.30 2.38
CA GLY A 369 -14.98 9.16 2.88
C GLY A 369 -15.14 9.42 4.39
N LYS A 370 -16.33 9.09 4.92
CA LYS A 370 -16.69 9.37 6.32
C LYS A 370 -16.25 8.25 7.28
N ILE A 371 -16.24 7.01 6.81
CA ILE A 371 -16.03 5.81 7.62
C ILE A 371 -14.52 5.55 7.76
N SER A 372 -14.08 5.17 8.95
CA SER A 372 -12.67 4.78 9.17
C SER A 372 -12.35 3.48 8.44
N LEU A 373 -11.09 3.28 8.10
CA LEU A 373 -10.64 1.97 7.66
C LEU A 373 -10.77 0.97 8.82
N PRO A 374 -11.17 -0.28 8.55
CA PRO A 374 -11.09 -1.34 9.55
C PRO A 374 -9.63 -1.57 9.92
N GLU A 375 -9.34 -1.75 11.21
CA GLU A 375 -8.02 -2.16 11.70
C GLU A 375 -7.66 -3.55 11.16
N ARG A 376 -6.37 -3.87 11.15
CA ARG A 376 -5.89 -5.20 10.73
C ARG A 376 -6.19 -6.17 11.88
N ASP A 377 -6.63 -7.38 11.56
CA ASP A 377 -6.83 -8.41 12.59
C ASP A 377 -5.44 -8.74 13.20
N LEU A 378 -5.39 -8.93 14.52
CA LEU A 378 -4.17 -9.33 15.22
C LEU A 378 -3.93 -10.83 14.96
N GLU A 379 -2.90 -11.13 14.16
CA GLU A 379 -2.42 -12.47 13.88
C GLU A 379 -1.08 -12.58 14.59
N LEU A 380 -0.95 -13.41 15.62
CA LEU A 380 0.28 -13.61 16.38
C LEU A 380 0.15 -14.91 17.18
N VAL A 381 1.00 -15.89 16.85
CA VAL A 381 1.13 -17.14 17.60
C VAL A 381 1.91 -16.84 18.88
N LEU A 382 1.39 -17.27 20.03
CA LEU A 382 2.09 -17.11 21.32
C LEU A 382 3.26 -18.11 21.47
N PRO A 383 4.22 -17.87 22.39
CA PRO A 383 5.37 -18.77 22.55
C PRO A 383 4.96 -20.21 22.89
N ASP A 384 3.91 -20.37 23.70
CA ASP A 384 3.37 -21.69 24.09
C ASP A 384 2.67 -22.43 22.94
N GLU A 385 2.23 -21.68 21.94
CA GLU A 385 1.50 -22.20 20.78
C GLU A 385 2.41 -22.43 19.58
N LEU A 386 3.66 -21.95 19.62
CA LEU A 386 4.63 -22.13 18.56
C LEU A 386 5.04 -23.61 18.46
N GLN A 387 4.72 -24.23 17.32
CA GLN A 387 4.97 -25.65 17.09
C GLN A 387 6.08 -25.85 16.05
N GLU A 388 6.93 -26.86 16.25
CA GLU A 388 8.00 -27.19 15.30
C GLU A 388 7.49 -27.84 14.00
N SER A 389 6.27 -28.41 14.00
CA SER A 389 5.75 -29.20 12.88
C SER A 389 4.55 -28.57 12.17
N LEU A 390 4.59 -28.55 10.83
CA LEU A 390 3.52 -28.04 9.96
C LEU A 390 2.19 -28.80 10.09
N ARG A 391 2.21 -30.02 10.65
CA ARG A 391 0.99 -30.82 10.86
C ARG A 391 0.15 -30.29 12.03
N LEU A 392 0.80 -29.68 13.02
CA LEU A 392 0.15 -29.11 14.20
C LEU A 392 -0.16 -27.62 14.02
N LEU A 393 0.39 -26.99 12.97
CA LEU A 393 0.16 -25.59 12.65
C LEU A 393 -1.32 -25.32 12.43
N LYS A 394 -1.89 -24.46 13.27
CA LYS A 394 -3.22 -23.90 13.05
C LYS A 394 -3.04 -22.64 12.19
N PRO A 395 -3.64 -22.59 10.99
CA PRO A 395 -3.58 -21.38 10.19
C PRO A 395 -4.36 -20.27 10.90
N GLU A 396 -3.72 -19.11 11.05
CA GLU A 396 -4.33 -17.91 11.60
C GLU A 396 -4.70 -16.93 10.48
N GLY A 397 -5.61 -16.01 10.79
CA GLY A 397 -5.96 -14.91 9.90
C GLY A 397 -7.09 -15.19 8.92
N ASN A 398 -7.61 -14.10 8.34
CA ASN A 398 -8.62 -14.15 7.31
C ASN A 398 -8.17 -13.38 6.08
N LEU A 399 -7.64 -14.12 5.10
CA LEU A 399 -7.11 -13.58 3.85
C LEU A 399 -8.12 -12.69 3.09
N LEU A 400 -9.43 -12.95 3.19
CA LEU A 400 -10.43 -12.11 2.54
C LEU A 400 -10.49 -10.73 3.17
N LYS A 401 -10.40 -10.65 4.50
CA LYS A 401 -10.35 -9.38 5.22
C LYS A 401 -9.06 -8.62 4.92
N ASP A 402 -7.92 -9.30 4.85
CA ASP A 402 -6.64 -8.65 4.53
C ASP A 402 -6.62 -8.10 3.12
N ARG A 403 -7.09 -8.90 2.15
CA ARG A 403 -7.21 -8.48 0.75
C ARG A 403 -8.18 -7.31 0.62
N TYR A 404 -9.31 -7.37 1.32
CA TYR A 404 -10.30 -6.30 1.36
C TYR A 404 -9.70 -5.02 1.95
N ARG A 405 -9.04 -5.11 3.12
CA ARG A 405 -8.34 -3.98 3.73
C ARG A 405 -7.29 -3.42 2.78
N ASN A 406 -6.46 -4.24 2.15
CA ASN A 406 -5.43 -3.78 1.23
C ASN A 406 -6.02 -3.02 0.00
N LEU A 407 -7.18 -3.46 -0.52
CA LEU A 407 -7.92 -2.71 -1.54
C LEU A 407 -8.37 -1.33 -1.05
N LEU A 408 -8.80 -1.23 0.20
CA LEU A 408 -9.17 0.03 0.83
C LEU A 408 -7.96 0.94 1.03
N VAL A 409 -6.86 0.43 1.58
CA VAL A 409 -5.65 1.23 1.83
C VAL A 409 -5.04 1.73 0.50
N ARG A 410 -5.13 0.97 -0.59
CA ARG A 410 -4.72 1.44 -1.92
C ARG A 410 -5.67 2.47 -2.56
N GLY A 411 -6.79 2.79 -1.91
CA GLY A 411 -7.79 3.71 -2.43
C GLY A 411 -8.50 3.22 -3.69
N LYS A 412 -8.48 1.90 -3.96
CA LYS A 412 -9.24 1.30 -5.07
C LYS A 412 -10.72 1.18 -4.73
N VAL A 413 -11.01 0.93 -3.45
CA VAL A 413 -12.35 0.80 -2.90
C VAL A 413 -12.44 1.74 -1.70
N GLU A 414 -13.60 2.35 -1.48
CA GLU A 414 -13.86 3.14 -0.28
C GLU A 414 -14.45 2.30 0.85
N SER A 415 -14.19 2.70 2.10
CA SER A 415 -14.75 2.02 3.27
C SER A 415 -16.27 2.31 3.35
N ARG A 416 -17.07 1.24 3.37
CA ARG A 416 -18.53 1.33 3.48
C ARG A 416 -19.04 0.43 4.59
N ARG A 417 -20.14 0.83 5.21
CA ARG A 417 -20.89 -0.01 6.14
C ARG A 417 -22.01 -0.72 5.39
N PRO A 418 -22.29 -2.01 5.67
CA PRO A 418 -23.44 -2.68 5.11
C PRO A 418 -24.71 -1.96 5.56
N ILE A 419 -25.59 -1.64 4.61
CA ILE A 419 -26.90 -1.05 4.88
C ILE A 419 -27.89 -2.22 4.97
N SER A 420 -28.21 -2.65 6.18
CA SER A 420 -29.13 -3.78 6.41
C SER A 420 -30.53 -3.48 5.92
N PHE A 421 -31.05 -2.29 6.21
CA PHE A 421 -32.37 -1.85 5.78
C PHE A 421 -32.31 -0.41 5.28
N SER A 422 -32.75 -0.18 4.05
CA SER A 422 -32.99 1.17 3.57
C SER A 422 -34.26 1.73 4.22
N LYS A 423 -34.26 3.03 4.53
CA LYS A 423 -35.43 3.71 5.09
C LYS A 423 -36.56 3.69 4.05
N LYS A 424 -37.50 2.76 4.20
CA LYS A 424 -38.73 2.73 3.39
C LYS A 424 -39.68 3.81 3.89
N ALA A 425 -40.38 4.45 2.96
CA ALA A 425 -41.48 5.35 3.32
C ALA A 425 -42.52 4.56 4.12
N LYS A 426 -43.04 5.16 5.20
CA LYS A 426 -44.15 4.56 5.97
C LYS A 426 -45.39 4.54 5.07
N ARG A 427 -45.71 3.38 4.49
CA ARG A 427 -46.93 3.17 3.71
C ARG A 427 -47.96 2.47 4.59
N LYS A 428 -49.19 2.98 4.59
CA LYS A 428 -50.32 2.28 5.21
C LYS A 428 -50.71 1.13 4.29
N ALA A 429 -50.66 -0.10 4.79
CA ALA A 429 -51.23 -1.24 4.08
C ALA A 429 -52.73 -1.25 4.37
N THR A 430 -53.54 -1.01 3.34
CA THR A 430 -54.99 -1.16 3.42
C THR A 430 -55.40 -2.39 2.64
N GLU A 431 -56.31 -3.18 3.21
CA GLU A 431 -56.94 -4.28 2.49
C GLU A 431 -57.74 -3.73 1.29
N LYS A 432 -57.67 -4.44 0.16
CA LYS A 432 -58.43 -4.06 -1.04
C LYS A 432 -59.92 -4.19 -0.73
N TRP A 433 -60.74 -3.29 -1.25
CA TRP A 433 -62.18 -3.24 -0.97
C TRP A 433 -62.88 -4.56 -1.32
N THR A 434 -62.46 -5.23 -2.38
CA THR A 434 -62.97 -6.54 -2.80
C THR A 434 -62.85 -7.65 -1.75
N HIS A 435 -61.86 -7.57 -0.86
CA HIS A 435 -61.68 -8.53 0.23
C HIS A 435 -62.38 -8.09 1.52
N LYS A 436 -62.55 -6.77 1.72
CA LYS A 436 -63.34 -6.24 2.84
C LYS A 436 -64.82 -6.58 2.72
N ASP A 437 -65.35 -6.54 1.50
CA ASP A 437 -66.77 -6.74 1.23
C ASP A 437 -67.08 -8.21 0.85
N PHE A 438 -66.14 -9.13 1.04
CA PHE A 438 -66.35 -10.54 0.70
C PHE A 438 -67.24 -11.21 1.75
N MET A 439 -68.48 -11.50 1.35
CA MET A 439 -69.41 -12.34 2.10
C MET A 439 -69.62 -13.66 1.35
N LEU A 440 -69.42 -14.78 2.06
CA LEU A 440 -69.81 -16.11 1.57
C LEU A 440 -71.33 -16.21 1.63
N HIS A 441 -71.97 -16.38 0.47
CA HIS A 441 -73.39 -16.71 0.38
C HIS A 441 -73.62 -18.21 0.57
#